data_AF-J7L5U6-F1
#
_entry.id   AF-J7L5U6-F1
#
_cell.length_a   1.000
_cell.length_b   1.000
_cell.length_c   1.000
_cell.angle_alpha   90.00
_cell.angle_beta   90.00
_cell.angle_gamma   90.00
#
_symmetry.space_group_name_H-M   'P 1'
#
loop_
_entity.id
_entity.type
_entity.pdbx_description
1 polymer ?
#
loop_
_entity_poly.entity_id
_entity_poly.type
_entity_poly.pdbx_seq_one_letter_code
_entity_poly.pdbx_strand_id
1 'polypeptide(L)'
;MMDFGETFRTSSLWCWGRVHPTTESDDSNGPSWNPLAAEMMVAGTVVSESWETDPPRRREGLTNALGLSDEETARIVWAFLAGVSRVGEANPGRMNGFGGTLPGTRWSEERRAWHGEALLAGLPLYPLTVDLLTAAPEHITAATLPRLLGCDCSDVMNGEECPDHHELTVTAHALNLFEGHALHPEKVDRSQGAADPRWDGVRSDLVDLVAAHVGIDRTGVADLLRPSGPEALSFAGALIGRANRRARNAIDHGGGNFCAPTDGLETLSSHVRELVREELERERKRERELVL
;
A
#
# COMPACT_ATOMS: atom_id res chain seq x y z
N MET A 1 17.06 -1.43 19.84
CA MET A 1 16.36 -2.67 19.41
C MET A 1 14.98 -2.59 20.01
N MET A 2 13.99 -2.10 19.25
CA MET A 2 12.61 -2.03 19.72
C MET A 2 12.02 -3.44 19.72
N ASP A 3 11.37 -3.82 20.81
CA ASP A 3 10.71 -5.11 20.97
C ASP A 3 9.33 -5.02 20.30
N PHE A 4 9.22 -5.44 19.04
CA PHE A 4 7.97 -5.43 18.26
C PHE A 4 7.03 -6.59 18.63
N GLY A 5 6.95 -6.97 19.92
CA GLY A 5 6.13 -8.07 20.43
C GLY A 5 4.62 -7.84 20.37
N GLU A 6 4.12 -6.99 19.46
CA GLU A 6 2.70 -6.74 19.27
C GLU A 6 2.07 -7.84 18.42
N THR A 7 0.98 -8.40 18.96
CA THR A 7 0.09 -9.28 18.22
C THR A 7 -0.70 -8.42 17.24
N PHE A 8 -0.21 -8.30 16.00
CA PHE A 8 -0.97 -7.69 14.92
C PHE A 8 -2.33 -8.39 14.83
N ARG A 9 -3.40 -7.60 14.65
CA ARG A 9 -4.73 -8.17 14.43
C ARG A 9 -4.71 -8.92 13.11
N THR A 10 -5.04 -10.20 13.17
CA THR A 10 -5.08 -11.06 11.98
C THR A 10 -6.08 -10.58 10.94
N SER A 11 -7.08 -9.77 11.31
CA SER A 11 -8.08 -9.21 10.39
C SER A 11 -7.49 -8.43 9.22
N SER A 12 -6.41 -7.66 9.41
CA SER A 12 -5.83 -6.82 8.34
C SER A 12 -5.19 -7.66 7.23
N LEU A 13 -4.70 -8.86 7.56
CA LEU A 13 -4.15 -9.81 6.58
C LEU A 13 -5.23 -10.39 5.66
N TRP A 14 -6.52 -10.29 6.03
CA TRP A 14 -7.65 -10.70 5.19
C TRP A 14 -8.07 -9.63 4.17
N CYS A 15 -7.53 -8.42 4.25
CA CYS A 15 -7.71 -7.44 3.17
C CYS A 15 -7.04 -7.96 1.91
N TRP A 16 -7.81 -8.14 0.84
CA TRP A 16 -7.26 -8.58 -0.45
C TRP A 16 -6.76 -7.39 -1.26
N GLY A 17 -5.56 -7.52 -1.84
CA GLY A 17 -5.01 -6.58 -2.82
C GLY A 17 -5.51 -6.95 -4.21
N ARG A 18 -5.07 -8.10 -4.71
CA ARG A 18 -5.39 -8.61 -6.05
C ARG A 18 -6.00 -10.01 -5.97
N VAL A 19 -6.93 -10.28 -6.88
CA VAL A 19 -7.42 -11.63 -7.17
C VAL A 19 -6.76 -12.09 -8.47
N HIS A 20 -6.17 -13.27 -8.44
CA HIS A 20 -5.60 -13.92 -9.61
C HIS A 20 -6.63 -14.87 -10.20
N PRO A 21 -7.09 -14.64 -11.44
CA PRO A 21 -7.88 -15.64 -12.10
C PRO A 21 -7.00 -16.86 -12.36
N THR A 22 -7.03 -17.85 -11.47
CA THR A 22 -6.35 -19.13 -11.73
C THR A 22 -6.91 -19.67 -13.03
N THR A 23 -6.05 -19.93 -14.01
CA THR A 23 -6.45 -20.77 -15.14
C THR A 23 -6.77 -22.16 -14.58
N GLU A 24 -7.72 -22.89 -15.17
CA GLU A 24 -8.15 -24.23 -14.71
C GLU A 24 -7.00 -25.27 -14.63
N SER A 25 -5.79 -24.92 -15.08
CA SER A 25 -4.59 -25.75 -15.09
C SER A 25 -3.60 -25.51 -13.95
N ASP A 26 -3.77 -24.46 -13.12
CA ASP A 26 -2.82 -24.19 -12.03
C ASP A 26 -3.24 -24.91 -10.74
N ASP A 27 -2.62 -26.08 -10.51
CA ASP A 27 -2.60 -26.84 -9.24
C ASP A 27 -1.87 -26.08 -8.10
N SER A 28 -1.85 -24.74 -8.13
CA SER A 28 -1.21 -23.98 -7.07
C SER A 28 -2.04 -24.12 -5.79
N ASN A 29 -1.47 -24.78 -4.77
CA ASN A 29 -2.07 -25.00 -3.44
C ASN A 29 -2.29 -23.70 -2.62
N GLY A 30 -2.29 -22.52 -3.26
CA GLY A 30 -2.42 -21.21 -2.62
C GLY A 30 -3.80 -20.57 -2.82
N PRO A 31 -4.12 -19.52 -2.04
CA PRO A 31 -5.33 -18.73 -2.26
C PRO A 31 -5.27 -18.07 -3.65
N SER A 32 -6.44 -17.91 -4.30
CA SER A 32 -6.59 -17.24 -5.59
C SER A 32 -6.42 -15.70 -5.51
N TRP A 33 -5.81 -15.19 -4.45
CA TRP A 33 -5.70 -13.77 -4.15
C TRP A 33 -4.50 -13.50 -3.24
N ASN A 34 -4.06 -12.24 -3.22
CA ASN A 34 -2.96 -11.77 -2.40
C ASN A 34 -3.41 -10.83 -1.29
N PRO A 35 -2.86 -10.97 -0.07
CA PRO A 35 -3.05 -9.97 0.98
C PRO A 35 -2.56 -8.58 0.54
N LEU A 36 -3.39 -7.58 0.79
CA LEU A 36 -3.06 -6.17 0.55
C LEU A 36 -1.79 -5.77 1.33
N ALA A 37 -1.65 -6.27 2.56
CA ALA A 37 -0.45 -6.08 3.37
C ALA A 37 0.83 -6.53 2.63
N ALA A 38 0.79 -7.69 1.97
CA ALA A 38 1.91 -8.20 1.19
C ALA A 38 2.23 -7.24 0.02
N GLU A 39 1.22 -6.81 -0.73
CA GLU A 39 1.43 -5.90 -1.86
C GLU A 39 2.00 -4.53 -1.42
N MET A 40 1.55 -4.02 -0.27
CA MET A 40 2.09 -2.81 0.34
C MET A 40 3.56 -3.00 0.76
N MET A 41 3.89 -4.12 1.41
CA MET A 41 5.27 -4.44 1.81
C MET A 41 6.19 -4.62 0.59
N VAL A 42 5.70 -5.21 -0.51
CA VAL A 42 6.44 -5.33 -1.77
C VAL A 42 6.76 -3.94 -2.32
N ALA A 43 5.79 -3.02 -2.36
CA ALA A 43 6.03 -1.66 -2.84
C ALA A 43 7.11 -0.93 -2.02
N GLY A 44 7.09 -1.06 -0.70
CA GLY A 44 8.13 -0.51 0.17
C GLY A 44 9.50 -1.14 -0.08
N THR A 45 9.55 -2.47 -0.16
CA THR A 45 10.79 -3.22 -0.43
C THR A 45 11.40 -2.84 -1.78
N VAL A 46 10.59 -2.66 -2.82
CA VAL A 46 11.06 -2.22 -4.13
C VAL A 46 11.80 -0.89 -4.03
N VAL A 47 11.28 0.08 -3.27
CA VAL A 47 11.97 1.34 -3.05
C VAL A 47 13.27 1.12 -2.27
N SER A 48 13.23 0.40 -1.15
CA SER A 48 14.42 0.13 -0.33
C SER A 48 15.56 -0.55 -1.08
N GLU A 49 15.25 -1.58 -1.88
CA GLU A 49 16.24 -2.38 -2.61
C GLU A 49 16.73 -1.66 -3.88
N SER A 50 15.85 -0.91 -4.56
CA SER A 50 16.26 -0.16 -5.75
C SER A 50 17.08 1.09 -5.42
N TRP A 51 16.99 1.59 -4.18
CA TRP A 51 17.74 2.76 -3.73
C TRP A 51 19.25 2.62 -3.98
N GLU A 52 19.85 1.50 -3.60
CA GLU A 52 21.29 1.24 -3.79
C GLU A 52 21.72 1.23 -5.27
N THR A 53 20.77 0.98 -6.17
CA THR A 53 21.02 0.98 -7.62
C THR A 53 20.73 2.34 -8.27
N ASP A 54 20.06 3.25 -7.58
CA ASP A 54 19.75 4.57 -8.12
C ASP A 54 21.02 5.46 -8.15
N PRO A 55 21.22 6.27 -9.21
CA PRO A 55 22.36 7.17 -9.30
C PRO A 55 22.45 8.13 -8.10
N PRO A 56 23.65 8.48 -7.61
CA PRO A 56 23.83 9.35 -6.44
C PRO A 56 23.04 10.66 -6.52
N ARG A 57 23.02 11.32 -7.68
CA ARG A 57 22.25 12.56 -7.90
C ARG A 57 20.75 12.40 -7.67
N ARG A 58 20.21 11.21 -7.98
CA ARG A 58 18.79 10.94 -7.80
C ARG A 58 18.47 10.66 -6.34
N ARG A 59 19.33 9.93 -5.63
CA ARG A 59 19.21 9.72 -4.18
C ARG A 59 19.29 11.05 -3.43
N GLU A 60 20.27 11.89 -3.76
CA GLU A 60 20.37 13.26 -3.24
C GLU A 60 19.10 14.08 -3.51
N GLY A 61 18.57 14.04 -4.74
CA GLY A 61 17.32 14.71 -5.09
C GLY A 61 16.13 14.23 -4.27
N LEU A 62 16.01 12.92 -4.03
CA LEU A 62 14.94 12.32 -3.23
C LEU A 62 15.10 12.62 -1.72
N THR A 63 16.33 12.70 -1.23
CA THR A 63 16.64 13.10 0.15
C THR A 63 16.29 14.56 0.38
N ASN A 64 16.74 15.44 -0.52
CA ASN A 64 16.43 16.87 -0.48
C ASN A 64 14.93 17.13 -0.64
N ALA A 65 14.23 16.32 -1.45
CA ALA A 65 12.79 16.42 -1.64
C ALA A 65 12.00 16.27 -0.32
N LEU A 66 12.51 15.50 0.65
CA LEU A 66 11.92 15.38 1.98
C LEU A 66 12.42 16.44 2.98
N GLY A 67 13.34 17.32 2.56
CA GLY A 67 14.02 18.27 3.44
C GLY A 67 14.99 17.57 4.42
N LEU A 68 15.41 16.34 4.12
CA LEU A 68 16.30 15.56 4.97
C LEU A 68 17.76 15.74 4.53
N SER A 69 18.68 15.55 5.47
CA SER A 69 20.13 15.49 5.19
C SER A 69 20.70 14.08 5.25
N ASP A 70 19.98 13.15 5.88
CA ASP A 70 20.36 11.76 6.01
C ASP A 70 19.68 10.92 4.93
N GLU A 71 20.49 10.34 4.05
CA GLU A 71 20.03 9.56 2.91
C GLU A 71 19.36 8.25 3.35
N GLU A 72 19.85 7.64 4.43
CA GLU A 72 19.29 6.40 4.95
C GLU A 72 17.88 6.62 5.52
N THR A 73 17.69 7.69 6.32
CA THR A 73 16.36 8.11 6.77
C THR A 73 15.43 8.38 5.58
N ALA A 74 15.91 9.09 4.54
CA ALA A 74 15.10 9.35 3.35
C ALA A 74 14.68 8.07 2.62
N ARG A 75 15.59 7.10 2.49
CA ARG A 75 15.31 5.77 1.91
C ARG A 75 14.19 5.06 2.67
N ILE A 76 14.25 5.04 4.01
CA ILE A 76 13.25 4.41 4.87
C ILE A 76 11.90 5.13 4.75
N VAL A 77 11.88 6.46 4.78
CA VAL A 77 10.64 7.25 4.63
C VAL A 77 10.01 7.01 3.26
N TRP A 78 10.78 7.04 2.17
CA TRP A 78 10.25 6.75 0.84
C TRP A 78 9.72 5.33 0.68
N ALA A 79 10.39 4.34 1.29
CA ALA A 79 9.90 2.97 1.31
C ALA A 79 8.58 2.84 2.07
N PHE A 80 8.48 3.48 3.23
CA PHE A 80 7.23 3.55 3.99
C PHE A 80 6.10 4.17 3.17
N LEU A 81 6.33 5.36 2.61
CA LEU A 81 5.35 6.10 1.79
C LEU A 81 4.88 5.29 0.57
N ALA A 82 5.80 4.59 -0.11
CA ALA A 82 5.43 3.71 -1.21
C ALA A 82 4.56 2.54 -0.75
N GLY A 83 4.88 1.93 0.39
CA GLY A 83 4.07 0.85 0.95
C GLY A 83 2.66 1.29 1.34
N VAL A 84 2.51 2.45 2.01
CA VAL A 84 1.19 2.94 2.45
C VAL A 84 0.38 3.63 1.36
N SER A 85 0.95 3.85 0.17
CA SER A 85 0.25 4.48 -0.97
C SER A 85 -1.04 3.75 -1.39
N ARG A 86 -1.20 2.48 -1.02
CA ARG A 86 -2.35 1.64 -1.38
C ARG A 86 -3.31 1.38 -0.22
N VAL A 87 -3.15 2.02 0.93
CA VAL A 87 -3.98 1.77 2.11
C VAL A 87 -5.48 2.01 1.86
N GLY A 88 -5.82 2.91 0.92
CA GLY A 88 -7.20 3.16 0.50
C GLY A 88 -7.87 1.98 -0.20
N GLU A 89 -7.14 0.94 -0.59
CA GLU A 89 -7.72 -0.33 -1.07
C GLU A 89 -8.44 -1.09 0.06
N ALA A 90 -8.06 -0.87 1.32
CA ALA A 90 -8.81 -1.34 2.48
C ALA A 90 -10.06 -0.47 2.69
N ASN A 91 -11.07 -0.66 1.83
CA ASN A 91 -12.36 0.02 1.93
C ASN A 91 -13.53 -0.95 1.71
N PRO A 92 -14.72 -0.67 2.30
CA PRO A 92 -15.86 -1.56 2.24
C PRO A 92 -16.28 -1.94 0.81
N GLY A 93 -16.40 -0.95 -0.08
CA GLY A 93 -16.88 -1.13 -1.44
C GLY A 93 -16.00 -2.10 -2.23
N ARG A 94 -14.68 -1.92 -2.15
CA ARG A 94 -13.71 -2.85 -2.75
C ARG A 94 -13.78 -4.21 -2.09
N MET A 95 -13.73 -4.26 -0.75
CA MET A 95 -13.62 -5.53 -0.02
C MET A 95 -14.84 -6.42 -0.26
N ASN A 96 -16.04 -5.84 -0.24
CA ASN A 96 -17.27 -6.54 -0.62
C ASN A 96 -17.28 -6.99 -2.09
N GLY A 97 -16.52 -6.34 -2.97
CA GLY A 97 -16.39 -6.65 -4.40
C GLY A 97 -15.40 -7.77 -4.75
N PHE A 98 -14.89 -8.54 -3.78
CA PHE A 98 -13.97 -9.66 -4.01
C PHE A 98 -14.39 -10.53 -5.22
N GLY A 99 -13.53 -10.64 -6.22
CA GLY A 99 -13.77 -11.44 -7.44
C GLY A 99 -14.99 -11.00 -8.27
N GLY A 100 -15.61 -9.86 -7.97
CA GLY A 100 -16.92 -9.47 -8.52
C GLY A 100 -16.94 -9.22 -10.04
N THR A 101 -15.78 -9.00 -10.66
CA THR A 101 -15.64 -8.84 -12.11
C THR A 101 -15.37 -10.17 -12.83
N LEU A 102 -15.16 -11.27 -12.10
CA LEU A 102 -14.82 -12.57 -12.66
C LEU A 102 -16.10 -13.42 -12.85
N PRO A 103 -16.35 -13.91 -14.07
CA PRO A 103 -17.57 -14.68 -14.35
C PRO A 103 -17.49 -16.10 -13.82
N GLY A 104 -18.63 -16.66 -13.37
CA GLY A 104 -18.78 -18.09 -13.08
C GLY A 104 -19.20 -18.42 -11.65
N THR A 105 -19.71 -19.64 -11.46
CA THR A 105 -20.18 -20.16 -10.16
C THR A 105 -19.02 -20.32 -9.17
N ARG A 106 -17.84 -20.72 -9.65
CA ARG A 106 -16.62 -20.86 -8.86
C ARG A 106 -16.27 -19.56 -8.10
N TRP A 107 -16.20 -18.42 -8.78
CA TRP A 107 -15.90 -17.14 -8.13
C TRP A 107 -16.97 -16.69 -7.14
N SER A 108 -18.22 -17.08 -7.38
CA SER A 108 -19.30 -16.86 -6.42
C SER A 108 -19.15 -17.70 -5.15
N GLU A 109 -18.54 -18.89 -5.24
CA GLU A 109 -18.20 -19.74 -4.09
C GLU A 109 -16.96 -19.22 -3.36
N GLU A 110 -15.89 -18.90 -4.09
CA GLU A 110 -14.67 -18.33 -3.52
C GLU A 110 -14.94 -17.00 -2.79
N ARG A 111 -15.75 -16.11 -3.38
CA ARG A 111 -16.18 -14.88 -2.72
C ARG A 111 -16.93 -15.15 -1.41
N ARG A 112 -17.81 -16.16 -1.38
CA ARG A 112 -18.55 -16.53 -0.17
C ARG A 112 -17.62 -17.13 0.90
N ALA A 113 -16.68 -17.97 0.49
CA ALA A 113 -15.68 -18.56 1.38
C ALA A 113 -14.80 -17.47 2.00
N TRP A 114 -14.17 -16.63 1.17
CA TRP A 114 -13.36 -15.49 1.62
C TRP A 114 -14.15 -14.55 2.55
N HIS A 115 -15.39 -14.19 2.18
CA HIS A 115 -16.21 -13.28 3.00
C HIS A 115 -16.50 -13.87 4.38
N GLY A 116 -16.83 -15.17 4.44
CA GLY A 116 -17.07 -15.87 5.70
C GLY A 116 -15.82 -15.93 6.59
N GLU A 117 -14.67 -16.28 6.02
CA GLU A 117 -13.40 -16.35 6.75
C GLU A 117 -12.90 -14.97 7.20
N ALA A 118 -12.98 -13.96 6.34
CA ALA A 118 -12.63 -12.59 6.69
C ALA A 118 -13.54 -12.01 7.79
N LEU A 119 -14.83 -12.32 7.78
CA LEU A 119 -15.75 -11.99 8.87
C LEU A 119 -15.34 -12.67 10.18
N LEU A 120 -15.01 -13.96 10.14
CA LEU A 120 -14.53 -14.71 11.32
C LEU A 120 -13.21 -14.15 11.86
N ALA A 121 -12.35 -13.65 10.99
CA ALA A 121 -11.12 -12.97 11.36
C ALA A 121 -11.34 -11.55 11.93
N GLY A 122 -12.57 -11.02 11.87
CA GLY A 122 -12.95 -9.73 12.46
C GLY A 122 -12.90 -8.55 11.48
N LEU A 123 -12.81 -8.79 10.17
CA LEU A 123 -12.88 -7.73 9.17
C LEU A 123 -14.29 -7.10 9.18
N PRO A 124 -14.45 -5.75 9.19
CA PRO A 124 -15.74 -5.07 9.31
C PRO A 124 -16.52 -5.07 7.98
N LEU A 125 -16.82 -6.27 7.48
CA LEU A 125 -17.53 -6.49 6.22
C LEU A 125 -19.03 -6.31 6.37
N TYR A 126 -19.66 -5.91 5.26
CA TYR A 126 -21.11 -5.79 5.15
C TYR A 126 -21.69 -7.04 4.49
N PRO A 127 -23.00 -7.32 4.65
CA PRO A 127 -23.67 -8.34 3.86
C PRO A 127 -23.45 -8.11 2.36
N LEU A 128 -23.25 -9.18 1.59
CA LEU A 128 -22.97 -9.11 0.15
C LEU A 128 -24.10 -8.49 -0.69
N THR A 129 -25.28 -8.29 -0.10
CA THR A 129 -26.47 -7.70 -0.72
C THR A 129 -26.58 -6.18 -0.55
N VAL A 130 -25.75 -5.56 0.28
CA VAL A 130 -25.77 -4.12 0.53
C VAL A 130 -25.04 -3.40 -0.59
N ASP A 131 -25.67 -2.35 -1.14
CA ASP A 131 -25.01 -1.40 -2.03
C ASP A 131 -24.18 -0.41 -1.21
N LEU A 132 -22.90 -0.29 -1.54
CA LEU A 132 -21.92 0.49 -0.78
C LEU A 132 -21.42 1.64 -1.62
N LEU A 133 -21.18 2.79 -0.98
CA LEU A 133 -20.49 3.89 -1.62
C LEU A 133 -19.09 3.42 -2.05
N THR A 134 -18.73 3.73 -3.29
CA THR A 134 -17.43 3.40 -3.86
C THR A 134 -16.70 4.69 -4.25
N ALA A 135 -15.38 4.68 -4.08
CA ALA A 135 -14.49 5.71 -4.58
C ALA A 135 -13.20 5.04 -5.05
N ALA A 136 -12.43 5.75 -5.90
CA ALA A 136 -11.13 5.22 -6.31
C ALA A 136 -10.21 5.09 -5.07
N PRO A 137 -9.50 3.98 -4.89
CA PRO A 137 -8.64 3.75 -3.72
C PRO A 137 -7.63 4.87 -3.46
N GLU A 138 -7.12 5.49 -4.52
CA GLU A 138 -6.20 6.63 -4.49
C GLU A 138 -6.77 7.81 -3.71
N HIS A 139 -8.05 8.13 -3.93
CA HIS A 139 -8.74 9.20 -3.20
C HIS A 139 -8.96 8.82 -1.74
N ILE A 140 -9.29 7.56 -1.45
CA ILE A 140 -9.46 7.07 -0.08
C ILE A 140 -8.12 7.10 0.66
N THR A 141 -7.01 6.71 0.02
CA THR A 141 -5.67 6.86 0.60
C THR A 141 -5.43 8.32 0.95
N ALA A 142 -5.61 9.25 0.01
CA ALA A 142 -5.38 10.67 0.25
C ALA A 142 -6.25 11.23 1.39
N ALA A 143 -7.51 10.80 1.48
CA ALA A 143 -8.45 11.24 2.51
C ALA A 143 -8.14 10.68 3.91
N THR A 144 -7.58 9.47 4.00
CA THR A 144 -7.40 8.77 5.29
C THR A 144 -5.98 8.83 5.82
N LEU A 145 -4.97 8.88 4.94
CA LEU A 145 -3.57 8.76 5.31
C LEU A 145 -3.08 9.83 6.30
N PRO A 146 -3.42 11.13 6.18
CA PRO A 146 -2.94 12.13 7.15
C PRO A 146 -3.27 11.77 8.59
N ARG A 147 -4.49 11.31 8.85
CA ARG A 147 -4.90 10.87 10.20
C ARG A 147 -4.24 9.57 10.63
N LEU A 148 -4.06 8.62 9.70
CA LEU A 148 -3.32 7.38 10.00
C LEU A 148 -1.85 7.65 10.39
N LEU A 149 -1.32 8.81 10.01
CA LEU A 149 0.03 9.27 10.35
C LEU A 149 0.06 10.27 11.52
N GLY A 150 -1.05 10.45 12.25
CA GLY A 150 -1.10 11.25 13.49
C GLY A 150 -1.78 12.61 13.39
N CYS A 151 -2.41 12.96 12.26
CA CYS A 151 -3.20 14.18 12.17
C CYS A 151 -4.58 14.00 12.83
N ASP A 152 -4.76 14.53 14.04
CA ASP A 152 -6.01 14.45 14.82
C ASP A 152 -6.96 15.64 14.61
N CYS A 153 -6.67 16.55 13.66
CA CYS A 153 -7.48 17.75 13.45
C CYS A 153 -8.91 17.38 12.97
N SER A 154 -9.93 17.98 13.59
CA SER A 154 -11.35 17.78 13.21
C SER A 154 -11.63 18.13 11.76
N ASP A 155 -10.87 19.07 11.20
CA ASP A 155 -11.12 19.64 9.88
C ASP A 155 -10.61 18.71 8.76
N VAL A 156 -9.56 17.91 9.04
CA VAL A 156 -9.11 16.83 8.14
C VAL A 156 -10.18 15.75 7.99
N MET A 157 -11.01 15.53 9.02
CA MET A 157 -12.14 14.59 8.95
C MET A 157 -13.20 15.02 7.92
N ASN A 158 -13.18 16.27 7.46
CA ASN A 158 -14.09 16.84 6.46
C ASN A 158 -13.38 17.24 5.15
N GLY A 159 -12.13 16.81 4.95
CA GLY A 159 -11.43 17.01 3.68
C GLY A 159 -10.82 18.40 3.53
N GLU A 160 -10.88 19.21 4.60
CA GLU A 160 -10.18 20.48 4.71
C GLU A 160 -8.72 20.25 5.12
N GLU A 161 -7.83 21.13 4.65
CA GLU A 161 -6.42 21.07 5.01
C GLU A 161 -6.25 21.39 6.51
N CYS A 162 -5.57 20.54 7.28
CA CYS A 162 -5.16 20.94 8.63
C CYS A 162 -3.94 21.86 8.53
N PRO A 163 -4.02 23.10 9.06
CA PRO A 163 -2.92 24.06 9.01
C PRO A 163 -1.63 23.53 9.65
N ASP A 164 -1.77 22.74 10.71
CA ASP A 164 -0.65 22.19 11.48
C ASP A 164 0.00 20.96 10.83
N HIS A 165 -0.67 20.36 9.83
CA HIS A 165 -0.24 19.14 9.15
C HIS A 165 -0.41 19.25 7.63
N HIS A 166 -0.17 20.45 7.08
CA HIS A 166 -0.32 20.73 5.66
C HIS A 166 0.57 19.80 4.82
N GLU A 167 1.80 19.55 5.27
CA GLU A 167 2.78 18.69 4.61
C GLU A 167 2.30 17.25 4.48
N LEU A 168 1.61 16.72 5.50
CA LEU A 168 1.01 15.38 5.46
C LEU A 168 -0.10 15.31 4.41
N THR A 169 -0.96 16.32 4.37
CA THR A 169 -2.08 16.40 3.42
C THR A 169 -1.55 16.49 1.98
N VAL A 170 -0.61 17.40 1.73
CA VAL A 170 0.03 17.57 0.42
C VAL A 170 0.76 16.30 -0.01
N THR A 171 1.48 15.65 0.91
CA THR A 171 2.14 14.37 0.65
C THR A 171 1.10 13.33 0.25
N ALA A 172 0.03 13.15 1.02
CA ALA A 172 -1.01 12.16 0.75
C ALA A 172 -1.68 12.34 -0.63
N HIS A 173 -1.90 13.59 -1.06
CA HIS A 173 -2.37 13.91 -2.41
C HIS A 173 -1.33 13.58 -3.49
N ALA A 174 -0.04 13.80 -3.21
CA ALA A 174 1.06 13.53 -4.14
C ALA A 174 1.44 12.04 -4.26
N LEU A 175 1.23 11.22 -3.22
CA LEU A 175 1.50 9.77 -3.30
C LEU A 175 0.62 9.08 -4.34
N ASN A 176 -0.54 9.67 -4.62
CA ASN A 176 -1.63 9.05 -5.38
C ASN A 176 -1.89 9.77 -6.70
N LEU A 177 -0.82 10.13 -7.43
CA LEU A 177 -0.98 10.75 -8.75
C LEU A 177 -1.76 9.82 -9.68
N PHE A 178 -2.89 10.32 -10.18
CA PHE A 178 -3.64 9.68 -11.25
C PHE A 178 -3.19 10.30 -12.57
N GLU A 179 -2.64 9.49 -13.48
CA GLU A 179 -2.14 9.94 -14.80
C GLU A 179 -1.08 11.05 -14.72
N GLY A 180 -0.33 11.13 -13.61
CA GLY A 180 0.70 12.16 -13.40
C GLY A 180 0.17 13.49 -12.85
N HIS A 181 -1.13 13.55 -12.50
CA HIS A 181 -1.75 14.73 -11.91
C HIS A 181 -2.09 14.49 -10.43
N ALA A 182 -1.92 15.53 -9.61
CA ALA A 182 -2.37 15.51 -8.22
C ALA A 182 -3.89 15.32 -8.15
N LEU A 183 -4.35 14.63 -7.11
CA LEU A 183 -5.77 14.38 -6.92
C LEU A 183 -6.54 15.68 -6.65
N HIS A 184 -7.68 15.82 -7.32
CA HIS A 184 -8.55 16.98 -7.14
C HIS A 184 -9.16 16.96 -5.71
N PRO A 185 -9.06 18.04 -4.92
CA PRO A 185 -9.55 18.07 -3.53
C PRO A 185 -11.02 17.64 -3.39
N GLU A 186 -11.91 18.12 -4.25
CA GLU A 186 -13.33 17.71 -4.24
C GLU A 186 -13.57 16.21 -4.45
N LYS A 187 -12.66 15.48 -5.10
CA LYS A 187 -12.77 14.02 -5.24
C LYS A 187 -12.28 13.30 -3.99
N VAL A 188 -11.26 13.86 -3.34
CA VAL A 188 -10.75 13.37 -2.05
C VAL A 188 -11.80 13.56 -0.96
N ASP A 189 -12.38 14.76 -0.86
CA ASP A 189 -13.49 15.06 0.05
C ASP A 189 -14.68 14.09 -0.13
N ARG A 190 -15.19 13.96 -1.35
CA ARG A 190 -16.27 12.99 -1.65
C ARG A 190 -15.93 11.54 -1.33
N SER A 191 -14.65 11.17 -1.31
CA SER A 191 -14.24 9.80 -1.00
C SER A 191 -14.31 9.45 0.49
N GLN A 192 -14.43 10.44 1.38
CA GLN A 192 -14.55 10.22 2.82
C GLN A 192 -15.76 9.36 3.18
N GLY A 193 -16.89 9.58 2.52
CA GLY A 193 -18.08 8.75 2.70
C GLY A 193 -17.88 7.28 2.31
N ALA A 194 -17.00 7.01 1.34
CA ALA A 194 -16.64 5.65 0.93
C ALA A 194 -15.54 5.03 1.81
N ALA A 195 -14.79 5.84 2.56
CA ALA A 195 -13.76 5.35 3.47
C ALA A 195 -14.35 4.58 4.66
N ASP A 196 -15.50 4.97 5.21
CA ASP A 196 -16.11 4.36 6.41
C ASP A 196 -15.15 4.29 7.62
N PRO A 197 -15.35 5.11 8.67
CA PRO A 197 -14.46 5.13 9.84
C PRO A 197 -14.29 3.78 10.56
N ARG A 198 -15.20 2.82 10.39
CA ARG A 198 -15.05 1.47 10.97
C ARG A 198 -13.85 0.70 10.42
N TRP A 199 -13.35 1.09 9.25
CA TRP A 199 -12.17 0.51 8.61
C TRP A 199 -10.86 1.12 9.09
N ASP A 200 -10.90 2.15 9.93
CA ASP A 200 -9.69 2.86 10.34
C ASP A 200 -8.75 2.02 11.19
N GLY A 201 -9.30 1.16 12.05
CA GLY A 201 -8.49 0.18 12.79
C GLY A 201 -7.74 -0.76 11.84
N VAL A 202 -8.43 -1.26 10.81
CA VAL A 202 -7.82 -2.15 9.80
C VAL A 202 -6.73 -1.42 9.01
N ARG A 203 -6.97 -0.17 8.61
CA ARG A 203 -5.98 0.66 7.90
C ARG A 203 -4.78 0.98 8.78
N SER A 204 -5.01 1.31 10.06
CA SER A 204 -3.95 1.51 11.05
C SER A 204 -3.07 0.27 11.13
N ASP A 205 -3.66 -0.91 11.32
CA ASP A 205 -2.92 -2.18 11.38
C ASP A 205 -2.09 -2.42 10.12
N LEU A 206 -2.63 -2.13 8.93
CA LEU A 206 -1.88 -2.23 7.66
C LEU A 206 -0.70 -1.26 7.59
N VAL A 207 -0.89 -0.02 8.05
CA VAL A 207 0.19 0.98 8.11
C VAL A 207 1.27 0.54 9.10
N ASP A 208 0.89 -0.03 10.25
CA ASP A 208 1.81 -0.54 11.27
C ASP A 208 2.61 -1.74 10.76
N LEU A 209 1.98 -2.65 10.01
CA LEU A 209 2.68 -3.76 9.34
C LEU A 209 3.76 -3.24 8.38
N VAL A 210 3.45 -2.23 7.57
CA VAL A 210 4.42 -1.61 6.66
C VAL A 210 5.52 -0.90 7.43
N ALA A 211 5.17 -0.14 8.48
CA ALA A 211 6.14 0.57 9.32
C ALA A 211 7.14 -0.39 9.97
N ALA A 212 6.65 -1.48 10.56
CA ALA A 212 7.48 -2.53 11.14
C ALA A 212 8.35 -3.23 10.08
N HIS A 213 7.80 -3.49 8.88
CA HIS A 213 8.54 -4.13 7.78
C HIS A 213 9.72 -3.32 7.27
N VAL A 214 9.54 -2.01 7.11
CA VAL A 214 10.60 -1.10 6.63
C VAL A 214 11.50 -0.58 7.76
N GLY A 215 11.09 -0.77 9.02
CA GLY A 215 11.86 -0.37 10.20
C GLY A 215 11.72 1.11 10.57
N ILE A 216 10.54 1.70 10.40
CA ILE A 216 10.24 3.09 10.80
C ILE A 216 9.24 3.14 11.95
N ASP A 217 9.38 4.12 12.83
CA ASP A 217 8.35 4.46 13.80
C ASP A 217 7.28 5.31 13.12
N ARG A 218 6.06 4.76 12.96
CA ARG A 218 4.93 5.45 12.34
C ARG A 218 4.65 6.81 12.99
N THR A 219 4.79 6.92 14.32
CA THR A 219 4.41 8.13 15.07
C THR A 219 5.35 9.30 14.79
N GLY A 220 6.59 9.04 14.37
CA GLY A 220 7.56 10.07 14.02
C GLY A 220 7.56 10.45 12.53
N VAL A 221 6.77 9.77 11.67
CA VAL A 221 6.82 10.02 10.22
C VAL A 221 6.40 11.45 9.88
N ALA A 222 5.39 11.99 10.57
CA ALA A 222 4.90 13.35 10.34
C ALA A 222 6.03 14.39 10.45
N ASP A 223 6.90 14.25 11.45
CA ASP A 223 8.01 15.17 11.70
C ASP A 223 9.10 15.12 10.61
N LEU A 224 9.18 13.99 9.89
CA LEU A 224 10.15 13.74 8.81
C LEU A 224 9.64 14.21 7.44
N LEU A 225 8.35 14.49 7.29
CA LEU A 225 7.76 14.89 6.02
C LEU A 225 7.78 16.41 5.86
N ARG A 226 8.81 16.91 5.16
CA ARG A 226 8.94 18.33 4.82
C ARG A 226 9.18 18.51 3.33
N PRO A 227 8.17 18.23 2.48
CA PRO A 227 8.33 18.30 1.04
C PRO A 227 8.82 19.69 0.61
N SER A 228 9.98 19.75 -0.04
CA SER A 228 10.69 21.00 -0.36
C SER A 228 10.16 21.70 -1.63
N GLY A 229 8.83 21.80 -1.78
CA GLY A 229 8.17 22.44 -2.92
C GLY A 229 7.58 21.48 -3.96
N PRO A 230 6.99 22.00 -5.05
CA PRO A 230 6.22 21.22 -6.04
C PRO A 230 7.04 20.13 -6.76
N GLU A 231 8.33 20.35 -6.96
CA GLU A 231 9.23 19.39 -7.60
C GLU A 231 9.36 18.11 -6.75
N ALA A 232 9.42 18.25 -5.42
CA ALA A 232 9.47 17.12 -4.50
C ALA A 232 8.25 16.20 -4.66
N LEU A 233 7.07 16.79 -4.82
CA LEU A 233 5.82 16.05 -5.02
C LEU A 233 5.79 15.31 -6.36
N SER A 234 6.35 15.91 -7.40
CA SER A 234 6.48 15.28 -8.71
C SER A 234 7.44 14.08 -8.66
N PHE A 235 8.57 14.21 -7.96
CA PHE A 235 9.49 13.10 -7.72
C PHE A 235 8.84 11.98 -6.91
N ALA A 236 8.10 12.33 -5.85
CA ALA A 236 7.36 11.40 -5.01
C ALA A 236 6.42 10.52 -5.84
N GLY A 237 5.53 11.13 -6.61
CA GLY A 237 4.57 10.40 -7.42
C GLY A 237 5.22 9.54 -8.51
N ALA A 238 6.31 10.01 -9.13
CA ALA A 238 7.05 9.24 -10.11
C ALA A 238 7.77 8.02 -9.49
N LEU A 239 8.33 8.17 -8.28
CA LEU A 239 8.93 7.08 -7.53
C LEU A 239 7.88 6.03 -7.15
N ILE A 240 6.79 6.46 -6.54
CA ILE A 240 5.72 5.57 -6.04
C ILE A 240 5.01 4.86 -7.19
N GLY A 241 4.69 5.58 -8.26
CA GLY A 241 4.09 4.97 -9.45
C GLY A 241 4.97 3.88 -10.07
N ARG A 242 6.30 4.09 -10.09
CA ARG A 242 7.26 3.06 -10.54
C ARG A 242 7.36 1.92 -9.54
N ALA A 243 7.43 2.19 -8.24
CA ALA A 243 7.46 1.19 -7.20
C ALA A 243 6.22 0.28 -7.26
N ASN A 244 5.03 0.86 -7.38
CA ASN A 244 3.78 0.13 -7.53
C ASN A 244 3.69 -0.67 -8.83
N ARG A 245 4.29 -0.23 -9.94
CA ARG A 245 4.38 -1.05 -11.17
C ARG A 245 5.32 -2.24 -10.97
N ARG A 246 6.50 -2.01 -10.42
CA ARG A 246 7.48 -3.07 -10.13
C ARG A 246 6.95 -4.08 -9.12
N ALA A 247 6.26 -3.61 -8.09
CA ALA A 247 5.62 -4.48 -7.12
C ALA A 247 4.61 -5.41 -7.80
N ARG A 248 3.78 -4.88 -8.70
CA ARG A 248 2.85 -5.69 -9.50
C ARG A 248 3.57 -6.72 -10.36
N ASN A 249 4.64 -6.33 -11.05
CA ASN A 249 5.43 -7.26 -11.85
C ASN A 249 6.07 -8.37 -10.99
N ALA A 250 6.64 -8.01 -9.83
CA ALA A 250 7.23 -8.97 -8.92
C ALA A 250 6.19 -10.02 -8.48
N ILE A 251 5.00 -9.57 -8.14
CA ILE A 251 3.87 -10.42 -7.76
C ILE A 251 3.46 -11.32 -8.93
N ASP A 252 3.23 -10.75 -10.11
CA ASP A 252 2.73 -11.48 -11.27
C ASP A 252 3.75 -12.50 -11.81
N HIS A 253 5.06 -12.19 -11.77
CA HIS A 253 6.11 -13.10 -12.22
C HIS A 253 6.52 -14.14 -11.16
N GLY A 254 6.36 -13.81 -9.87
CA GLY A 254 6.77 -14.66 -8.75
C GLY A 254 5.85 -15.85 -8.47
N GLY A 255 4.88 -16.14 -9.34
CA GLY A 255 3.86 -17.15 -9.08
C GLY A 255 2.79 -16.69 -8.09
N GLY A 256 2.74 -15.40 -7.77
CA GLY A 256 1.54 -14.68 -7.36
C GLY A 256 0.87 -15.09 -6.04
N ASN A 257 1.28 -16.15 -5.35
CA ASN A 257 0.60 -16.62 -4.16
C ASN A 257 1.45 -16.30 -2.93
N PHE A 258 1.25 -15.10 -2.38
CA PHE A 258 1.70 -14.87 -1.01
C PHE A 258 1.02 -15.88 -0.09
N CYS A 259 1.75 -16.30 0.94
CA CYS A 259 1.28 -17.26 1.92
C CYS A 259 -0.08 -16.88 2.52
N ALA A 260 -0.76 -17.88 3.08
CA ALA A 260 -2.05 -17.71 3.72
C ALA A 260 -2.03 -16.57 4.77
N PRO A 261 -3.16 -15.87 4.99
CA PRO A 261 -3.31 -14.82 6.01
C PRO A 261 -3.02 -15.25 7.47
N THR A 262 -2.56 -16.47 7.68
CA THR A 262 -2.11 -17.05 8.95
C THR A 262 -0.62 -16.91 9.21
N ASP A 263 0.17 -16.50 8.21
CA ASP A 263 1.61 -16.37 8.36
C ASP A 263 1.98 -15.16 9.24
N GLY A 264 3.03 -15.33 10.05
CA GLY A 264 3.56 -14.23 10.86
C GLY A 264 4.25 -13.16 10.02
N LEU A 265 4.36 -11.94 10.57
CA LEU A 265 5.00 -10.80 9.89
C LEU A 265 6.42 -11.12 9.41
N GLU A 266 7.23 -11.83 10.18
CA GLU A 266 8.61 -12.19 9.81
C GLU A 266 8.66 -13.08 8.55
N THR A 267 7.78 -14.08 8.47
CA THR A 267 7.66 -14.97 7.31
C THR A 267 7.24 -14.17 6.08
N LEU A 268 6.19 -13.35 6.23
CA LEU A 268 5.69 -12.50 5.15
C LEU A 268 6.77 -11.53 4.66
N SER A 269 7.47 -10.88 5.60
CA SER A 269 8.54 -9.92 5.34
C SER A 269 9.72 -10.56 4.61
N SER A 270 10.13 -11.75 5.02
CA SER A 270 11.21 -12.51 4.38
C SER A 270 10.86 -12.90 2.95
N HIS A 271 9.65 -13.43 2.74
CA HIS A 271 9.17 -13.82 1.43
C HIS A 271 9.05 -12.62 0.48
N VAL A 272 8.53 -11.49 0.96
CA VAL A 272 8.47 -10.24 0.20
C VAL A 272 9.87 -9.77 -0.24
N ARG A 273 10.87 -9.84 0.63
CA ARG A 273 12.25 -9.45 0.30
C ARG A 273 12.87 -10.36 -0.76
N GLU A 274 12.66 -11.67 -0.64
CA GLU A 274 13.11 -12.64 -1.64
C GLU A 274 12.47 -12.38 -3.01
N LEU A 275 11.14 -12.22 -3.04
CA LEU A 275 10.40 -11.95 -4.26
C LEU A 275 10.91 -10.70 -5.00
N VAL A 276 11.11 -9.60 -4.27
CA VAL A 276 11.59 -8.35 -4.87
C VAL A 276 13.03 -8.48 -5.36
N ARG A 277 13.90 -9.18 -4.62
CA ARG A 277 15.28 -9.40 -5.04
C ARG A 277 15.35 -10.15 -6.37
N GLU A 278 14.57 -11.22 -6.51
CA GLU A 278 14.50 -11.98 -7.76
C GLU A 278 14.01 -11.12 -8.92
N GLU A 279 12.97 -10.31 -8.73
CA GLU A 279 12.46 -9.44 -9.80
C GLU A 279 13.49 -8.39 -10.23
N LEU A 280 14.17 -7.76 -9.28
CA LEU A 280 15.22 -6.79 -9.59
C LEU A 280 16.45 -7.44 -10.26
N GLU A 281 16.75 -8.71 -9.97
CA GLU A 281 17.76 -9.48 -10.70
C GLU A 281 17.32 -9.79 -12.13
N ARG A 282 16.04 -10.17 -12.34
CA ARG A 282 15.48 -10.37 -13.68
C ARG A 282 15.51 -9.10 -14.52
N GLU A 283 15.11 -7.95 -13.96
CA GLU A 283 15.18 -6.65 -14.64
C GLU A 283 16.62 -6.33 -15.06
N ARG A 284 17.59 -6.43 -14.14
CA ARG A 284 19.01 -6.19 -14.43
C ARG A 284 19.56 -7.09 -15.53
N LYS A 285 19.11 -8.36 -15.58
CA LYS A 285 19.48 -9.28 -16.66
C LYS A 285 18.92 -8.81 -18.01
N ARG A 286 17.63 -8.45 -18.06
CA ARG A 286 16.98 -7.93 -19.28
C ARG A 286 17.65 -6.65 -19.79
N GLU A 287 18.01 -5.73 -18.89
CA GLU A 287 18.73 -4.50 -19.26
C GLU A 287 20.10 -4.78 -19.89
N ARG A 288 20.85 -5.75 -19.34
CA ARG A 288 22.16 -6.15 -19.92
C ARG A 288 22.01 -6.78 -21.30
N GLU A 289 20.95 -7.54 -21.53
CA GLU A 289 20.67 -8.19 -22.82
C GLU A 289 20.25 -7.18 -23.90
N LEU A 290 19.65 -6.04 -23.54
CA LEU A 290 19.24 -5.01 -24.49
C LEU A 290 20.37 -4.07 -24.95
N VAL A 291 21.49 -4.05 -24.23
CA VAL A 291 22.66 -3.19 -24.54
C VAL A 291 23.68 -3.91 -25.46
N LEU A 292 23.54 -5.23 -25.62
CA LEU A 292 24.38 -6.08 -26.48
C LEU A 292 23.76 -6.27 -27.87
#